data_AF-I8W462-F1
#
_entry.id   AF-I8W462-F1
#
_cell.length_a   1.000
_cell.length_b   1.000
_cell.length_c   1.000
_cell.angle_alpha   90.00
_cell.angle_beta   90.00
_cell.angle_gamma   90.00
#
_symmetry.space_group_name_H-M   'P 1'
#
loop_
_entity.id
_entity.type
_entity.pdbx_description
1 polymer ?
#
loop_
_entity_poly.entity_id
_entity_poly.type
_entity_poly.pdbx_seq_one_letter_code
_entity_poly.pdbx_strand_id
1 'polypeptide(L)'
;MHNYLGMAAIVLAVPILFSCSTDDLAGHGNSPRGQIVAHIVSPSDTRTAVGDAVDGTNAVGVVWTDGDEIGVFDASGNSQKRYAKVGQGTAATASFVASGITPFDNPVYAYYPYDEANSSHSVHSLAGTLPAMQNMDTHTLQGDYKYGRATAPTSDGGYEFVFRHLFSLARITIDATGTPLKDEMLKSLRVSVSRGEAGVPIAGNFTFSAEDGSWTRTDDGESSITLTWDTNSPELGQALTCYMSLFPLVKSGDLFTITVSTENYQAEFTANSLTSFSPEQIYNFPVVLDKYETLKVYDKEGNAVRGKFTCAALNVDGLPSIINSGGPGSNGTQSIGNIMNGLGYDFIAVSEDFEYHSQLADAMTSYNSGTYRGTVSSISKLNNTDGLGFFWKKEGITTTGETIISFNDAYGGLTGGANELIAKGFRHYVVTVAQGVVVDVYITHMNTYSGDGNTEENAWVAAQLSQLRQLRDYVTAQAKENKRPAIIMGDTNMRYTRHQIETNLIAPVTSEGLTIADPWVEFHRGGVYPTWDTKSLMIRSKFGGDSNDILCADDQRGEVVDKMWYINVPDAAIQLKAISCMNDVEHFTKSTETASYSGVTVEDAAGNILTNQSVSYTKANGYADHFPVVVSFEYTK
;
A
#
# COMPACT_ATOMS: atom_id res chain seq x y z
N MET A 1 -55.82 11.28 -21.83
CA MET A 1 -55.40 12.70 -21.85
C MET A 1 -53.90 12.73 -21.98
N HIS A 2 -53.46 13.31 -23.09
CA HIS A 2 -52.10 13.68 -23.51
C HIS A 2 -50.98 12.63 -23.55
N ASN A 3 -50.48 12.54 -24.77
CA ASN A 3 -49.48 11.68 -25.38
C ASN A 3 -48.07 12.31 -25.32
N TYR A 4 -47.04 11.46 -25.41
CA TYR A 4 -45.71 11.60 -26.03
C TYR A 4 -44.98 12.97 -26.01
N LEU A 5 -43.70 12.98 -25.61
CA LEU A 5 -42.56 13.16 -26.54
C LEU A 5 -41.22 13.14 -25.77
N GLY A 6 -40.21 12.47 -26.33
CA GLY A 6 -38.82 12.63 -25.92
C GLY A 6 -38.24 13.97 -26.36
N MET A 7 -37.32 14.50 -25.57
CA MET A 7 -36.33 15.51 -25.94
C MET A 7 -35.05 15.13 -25.19
N ALA A 8 -34.06 14.58 -25.87
CA ALA A 8 -32.97 15.33 -26.46
C ALA A 8 -32.18 16.08 -25.37
N ALA A 9 -31.16 15.42 -24.84
CA ALA A 9 -30.11 16.08 -24.08
C ALA A 9 -29.45 17.12 -24.98
N ILE A 10 -29.79 18.39 -24.74
CA ILE A 10 -29.05 19.52 -25.30
C ILE A 10 -27.71 19.53 -24.57
N VAL A 11 -26.70 18.97 -25.24
CA VAL A 11 -25.30 19.29 -24.96
C VAL A 11 -25.15 20.78 -25.23
N LEU A 12 -25.25 21.58 -24.18
CA LEU A 12 -24.77 22.96 -24.19
C LEU A 12 -23.24 22.86 -24.20
N ALA A 13 -22.70 22.62 -25.39
CA ALA A 13 -21.35 23.00 -25.71
C ALA A 13 -21.31 24.52 -25.53
N VAL A 14 -20.84 24.98 -24.38
CA VAL A 14 -20.33 26.34 -24.26
C VAL A 14 -19.03 26.30 -25.08
N PRO A 15 -18.95 26.92 -26.27
CA PRO A 15 -17.64 27.25 -26.79
C PRO A 15 -17.09 28.21 -25.75
N ILE A 16 -16.13 27.73 -24.94
CA ILE A 16 -15.16 28.63 -24.34
C ILE A 16 -14.48 29.23 -25.56
N LEU A 17 -15.01 30.37 -25.99
CA LEU A 17 -14.31 31.26 -26.89
C LEU A 17 -12.97 31.46 -26.19
N PHE A 18 -11.94 30.86 -26.77
CA PHE A 18 -10.60 31.40 -26.64
C PHE A 18 -10.77 32.88 -26.99
N SER A 19 -10.78 33.72 -25.97
CA SER A 19 -10.39 35.09 -26.16
C SER A 19 -8.94 34.99 -26.60
N CYS A 20 -8.74 34.91 -27.92
CA CYS A 20 -7.60 35.58 -28.52
C CYS A 20 -7.77 37.04 -28.14
N SER A 21 -7.30 37.42 -26.95
CA SER A 21 -6.83 38.78 -26.73
C SER A 21 -5.48 38.89 -27.44
N THR A 22 -5.55 38.91 -28.77
CA THR A 22 -4.68 39.76 -29.56
C THR A 22 -5.20 41.17 -29.34
N ASP A 23 -4.44 41.97 -28.59
CA ASP A 23 -4.56 43.39 -28.24
C ASP A 23 -4.31 43.47 -26.70
N ASP A 24 -3.15 43.87 -26.18
CA ASP A 24 -2.24 44.93 -26.60
C ASP A 24 -0.75 44.49 -26.60
N LEU A 25 -0.20 44.23 -27.78
CA LEU A 25 1.22 44.54 -28.08
C LEU A 25 1.32 45.78 -28.99
N ALA A 26 0.24 46.56 -29.09
CA ALA A 26 0.20 47.86 -29.73
C ALA A 26 0.66 48.97 -28.77
N GLY A 27 1.80 48.73 -28.11
CA GLY A 27 2.60 49.75 -27.45
C GLY A 27 3.92 49.86 -28.19
N HIS A 28 3.90 50.40 -29.41
CA HIS A 28 5.12 50.80 -30.11
C HIS A 28 5.85 51.88 -29.30
N GLY A 29 6.87 51.43 -28.57
CA GLY A 29 7.88 52.27 -27.96
C GLY A 29 9.14 51.44 -27.78
N ASN A 30 9.91 51.27 -28.86
CA ASN A 30 11.24 50.65 -28.91
C ASN A 30 11.42 49.43 -27.97
N SER A 31 11.23 48.20 -28.47
CA SER A 31 11.96 47.08 -27.86
C SER A 31 13.44 47.43 -27.88
N PRO A 32 14.11 47.60 -26.73
CA PRO A 32 15.50 47.99 -26.70
C PRO A 32 16.31 46.88 -27.38
N ARG A 33 17.20 47.24 -28.32
CA ARG A 33 18.12 46.30 -28.97
C ARG A 33 18.72 45.34 -27.93
N GLY A 34 18.63 44.04 -28.18
CA GLY A 34 19.17 43.01 -27.30
C GLY A 34 18.24 42.51 -26.18
N GLN A 35 16.93 42.78 -26.24
CA GLN A 35 15.91 42.12 -25.41
C GLN A 35 15.73 40.64 -25.80
N ILE A 36 15.51 39.76 -24.81
CA ILE A 36 15.17 38.35 -25.01
C ILE A 36 13.70 38.11 -24.64
N VAL A 37 12.96 37.40 -25.48
CA VAL A 37 11.63 36.86 -25.17
C VAL A 37 11.78 35.37 -24.93
N ALA A 38 11.54 34.93 -23.69
CA ALA A 38 11.77 33.55 -23.25
C ALA A 38 10.44 32.79 -23.12
N HIS A 39 10.31 31.70 -23.84
CA HIS A 39 9.18 30.78 -23.81
C HIS A 39 9.60 29.48 -23.10
N ILE A 40 8.81 29.00 -22.15
CA ILE A 40 9.04 27.67 -21.56
C ILE A 40 8.22 26.64 -22.33
N VAL A 41 8.86 25.54 -22.74
CA VAL A 41 8.16 24.41 -23.35
C VAL A 41 7.28 23.75 -22.30
N SER A 42 5.98 23.70 -22.56
CA SER A 42 5.06 22.92 -21.73
C SER A 42 5.43 21.43 -21.80
N PRO A 43 5.48 20.72 -20.65
CA PRO A 43 5.62 19.28 -20.61
C PRO A 43 4.59 18.59 -21.50
N SER A 44 5.03 17.58 -22.27
CA SER A 44 4.16 16.85 -23.20
C SER A 44 3.19 15.91 -22.51
N ASP A 45 3.56 15.36 -21.35
CA ASP A 45 2.83 14.29 -20.68
C ASP A 45 2.80 14.46 -19.15
N THR A 46 1.68 14.10 -18.53
CA THR A 46 1.55 13.95 -17.07
C THR A 46 1.35 12.48 -16.73
N ARG A 47 2.09 11.95 -15.74
CA ARG A 47 1.98 10.54 -15.32
C ARG A 47 1.75 10.44 -13.81
N THR A 48 0.92 9.50 -13.36
CA THR A 48 0.79 9.20 -11.92
C THR A 48 1.95 8.31 -11.48
N ALA A 49 2.70 8.75 -10.47
CA ALA A 49 3.89 8.05 -10.00
C ALA A 49 3.60 7.07 -8.85
N VAL A 50 2.47 7.27 -8.15
CA VAL A 50 2.09 6.49 -6.95
C VAL A 50 0.55 6.42 -6.85
N GLY A 51 -0.04 5.22 -6.75
CA GLY A 51 -1.49 5.02 -6.56
C GLY A 51 -2.41 5.38 -7.75
N ASP A 52 -3.72 5.19 -7.58
CA ASP A 52 -4.75 5.60 -8.56
C ASP A 52 -5.11 7.09 -8.39
N ALA A 53 -5.11 7.84 -9.49
CA ALA A 53 -5.40 9.27 -9.48
C ALA A 53 -6.91 9.56 -9.48
N VAL A 54 -7.34 10.56 -8.71
CA VAL A 54 -8.63 11.22 -8.89
C VAL A 54 -8.50 12.25 -10.01
N ASP A 55 -9.38 12.16 -11.01
CA ASP A 55 -9.47 13.14 -12.11
C ASP A 55 -9.71 14.55 -11.57
N GLY A 56 -8.82 15.50 -11.88
CA GLY A 56 -9.05 16.89 -11.49
C GLY A 56 -7.86 17.85 -11.56
N THR A 57 -7.80 18.58 -12.67
CA THR A 57 -7.32 19.97 -12.85
C THR A 57 -5.81 20.27 -12.89
N ASN A 58 -5.49 20.95 -14.00
CA ASN A 58 -4.54 22.03 -14.28
C ASN A 58 -3.18 22.03 -13.57
N ALA A 59 -2.14 21.81 -14.38
CA ALA A 59 -0.74 22.03 -14.01
C ALA A 59 -0.47 23.53 -13.79
N VAL A 60 0.09 23.89 -12.63
CA VAL A 60 0.70 25.20 -12.38
C VAL A 60 2.13 24.96 -11.90
N GLY A 61 3.16 25.26 -12.69
CA GLY A 61 4.55 25.03 -12.27
C GLY A 61 5.59 25.15 -13.39
N VAL A 62 5.33 26.01 -14.38
CA VAL A 62 6.13 26.13 -15.63
C VAL A 62 6.09 27.58 -16.13
N VAL A 63 6.21 28.56 -15.25
CA VAL A 63 6.10 29.99 -15.59
C VAL A 63 7.24 30.79 -14.99
N TRP A 64 7.64 31.85 -15.69
CA TRP A 64 8.58 32.83 -15.15
C TRP A 64 7.90 33.65 -14.06
N THR A 65 8.64 33.95 -12.98
CA THR A 65 8.21 34.72 -11.82
C THR A 65 9.00 36.01 -11.64
N ASP A 66 8.51 36.91 -10.78
CA ASP A 66 9.17 38.19 -10.56
C ASP A 66 10.53 38.01 -9.89
N GLY A 67 11.54 38.68 -10.45
CA GLY A 67 12.93 38.55 -9.99
C GLY A 67 13.74 37.47 -10.70
N ASP A 68 13.14 36.69 -11.62
CA ASP A 68 13.88 35.68 -12.38
C ASP A 68 15.02 36.31 -13.20
N GLU A 69 16.19 35.66 -13.15
CA GLU A 69 17.38 36.04 -13.90
C GLU A 69 17.93 34.85 -14.69
N ILE A 70 18.41 35.11 -15.91
CA ILE A 70 19.00 34.11 -16.80
C ILE A 70 20.44 34.50 -17.16
N GLY A 71 21.31 33.49 -17.27
CA GLY A 71 22.65 33.64 -17.83
C GLY A 71 22.63 33.37 -19.33
N VAL A 72 23.12 34.31 -20.14
CA VAL A 72 23.06 34.25 -21.61
C VAL A 72 24.46 34.18 -22.18
N PHE A 73 24.66 33.38 -23.23
CA PHE A 73 25.92 33.24 -23.96
C PHE A 73 25.72 33.56 -25.45
N ASP A 74 26.78 34.02 -26.11
CA ASP A 74 26.88 34.00 -27.55
C ASP A 74 27.32 32.62 -28.09
N ALA A 75 27.54 32.51 -29.39
CA ALA A 75 27.96 31.28 -30.05
C ALA A 75 29.32 30.73 -29.58
N SER A 76 30.18 31.56 -28.97
CA SER A 76 31.47 31.11 -28.46
C SER A 76 31.33 30.26 -27.20
N GLY A 77 30.26 30.47 -26.43
CA GLY A 77 30.00 29.76 -25.18
C GLY A 77 31.02 30.02 -24.07
N ASN A 78 31.94 30.98 -24.23
CA ASN A 78 33.06 31.19 -23.30
C ASN A 78 32.82 32.25 -22.23
N SER A 79 31.82 33.11 -22.41
CA SER A 79 31.47 34.16 -21.46
C SER A 79 29.97 34.36 -21.44
N GLN A 80 29.43 34.64 -20.25
CA GLN A 80 28.01 34.93 -20.09
C GLN A 80 27.72 36.35 -19.65
N LYS A 81 26.47 36.76 -19.86
CA LYS A 81 25.90 38.03 -19.41
C LYS A 81 24.59 37.75 -18.66
N ARG A 82 24.37 38.50 -17.58
CA ARG A 82 23.15 38.43 -16.78
C ARG A 82 22.01 39.21 -17.44
N TYR A 83 20.85 38.58 -17.55
CA TYR A 83 19.62 39.18 -18.00
C TYR A 83 18.53 38.99 -16.93
N ALA A 84 17.75 40.03 -16.65
CA ALA A 84 16.69 40.00 -15.65
C ALA A 84 15.32 40.15 -16.29
N LYS A 85 14.31 39.48 -15.73
CA LYS A 85 12.91 39.57 -16.18
C LYS A 85 12.41 41.01 -16.07
N VAL A 86 11.66 41.43 -17.08
CA VAL A 86 10.97 42.73 -17.14
C VAL A 86 9.48 42.52 -16.93
N GLY A 87 8.85 43.43 -16.19
CA GLY A 87 7.41 43.37 -15.87
C GLY A 87 7.12 42.54 -14.61
N GLN A 88 5.92 42.71 -14.08
CA GLN A 88 5.44 42.05 -12.86
C GLN A 88 4.53 40.85 -13.20
N GLY A 89 4.33 39.95 -12.24
CA GLY A 89 3.47 38.79 -12.34
C GLY A 89 4.11 37.59 -13.06
N THR A 90 3.37 36.48 -13.04
CA THR A 90 3.86 35.19 -13.55
C THR A 90 3.38 34.92 -14.98
N ALA A 91 4.26 34.44 -15.85
CA ALA A 91 3.89 34.12 -17.24
C ALA A 91 4.75 33.03 -17.87
N ALA A 92 4.15 32.16 -18.70
CA ALA A 92 4.88 31.13 -19.46
C ALA A 92 5.80 31.72 -20.55
N THR A 93 5.54 32.96 -20.95
CA THR A 93 6.38 33.78 -21.83
C THR A 93 6.71 35.09 -21.12
N ALA A 94 7.99 35.43 -21.01
CA ALA A 94 8.42 36.66 -20.36
C ALA A 94 9.59 37.31 -21.10
N SER A 95 9.72 38.63 -20.95
CA SER A 95 10.82 39.39 -21.53
C SER A 95 11.95 39.58 -20.53
N PHE A 96 13.19 39.52 -21.01
CA PHE A 96 14.41 39.66 -20.24
C PHE A 96 15.33 40.70 -20.90
N VAL A 97 16.00 41.54 -20.09
CA VAL A 97 16.95 42.55 -20.57
C VAL A 97 18.29 42.46 -19.84
N ALA A 98 19.38 42.81 -20.53
CA ALA A 98 20.71 42.81 -19.94
C ALA A 98 20.78 43.76 -18.74
N SER A 99 21.27 43.26 -17.60
CA SER A 99 21.28 44.02 -16.34
C SER A 99 22.64 44.66 -16.09
N GLY A 100 22.72 45.99 -16.24
CA GLY A 100 23.94 46.77 -15.92
C GLY A 100 25.08 46.66 -16.92
N ILE A 101 24.86 46.04 -18.09
CA ILE A 101 25.88 45.75 -19.11
C ILE A 101 25.30 45.86 -20.54
N THR A 102 26.17 46.01 -21.54
CA THR A 102 25.77 45.98 -22.94
C THR A 102 25.29 44.56 -23.33
N PRO A 103 24.12 44.40 -23.97
CA PRO A 103 23.63 43.12 -24.48
C PRO A 103 24.61 42.41 -25.42
N PHE A 104 24.43 41.11 -25.66
CA PHE A 104 25.10 40.44 -26.77
C PHE A 104 24.51 40.89 -28.12
N ASP A 105 25.38 41.02 -29.13
CA ASP A 105 24.97 41.30 -30.50
C ASP A 105 24.28 40.09 -31.15
N ASN A 106 24.63 38.86 -30.73
CA ASN A 106 24.01 37.61 -31.20
C ASN A 106 24.02 36.52 -30.12
N PRO A 107 23.12 36.59 -29.11
CA PRO A 107 22.97 35.55 -28.11
C PRO A 107 22.44 34.25 -28.72
N VAL A 108 22.89 33.10 -28.21
CA VAL A 108 22.58 31.76 -28.74
C VAL A 108 22.08 30.81 -27.66
N TYR A 109 22.73 30.82 -26.50
CA TYR A 109 22.43 29.91 -25.39
C TYR A 109 22.00 30.69 -24.15
N ALA A 110 21.16 30.08 -23.33
CA ALA A 110 20.81 30.64 -22.03
C ALA A 110 20.58 29.54 -20.99
N TYR A 111 20.62 29.90 -19.70
CA TYR A 111 20.20 29.03 -18.62
C TYR A 111 19.53 29.79 -17.48
N TYR A 112 18.79 29.04 -16.66
CA TYR A 112 18.13 29.50 -15.45
C TYR A 112 18.35 28.47 -14.34
N PRO A 113 18.47 28.90 -13.07
CA PRO A 113 18.62 30.30 -12.62
C PRO A 113 20.02 30.84 -12.93
N TYR A 114 20.14 32.15 -13.17
CA TYR A 114 21.46 32.81 -13.19
C TYR A 114 22.17 32.65 -11.85
N ASP A 115 23.49 32.44 -11.91
CA ASP A 115 24.36 32.38 -10.74
C ASP A 115 25.70 33.02 -11.09
N GLU A 116 26.13 33.98 -10.28
CA GLU A 116 27.40 34.69 -10.47
C GLU A 116 28.62 33.76 -10.32
N ALA A 117 28.51 32.68 -9.54
CA ALA A 117 29.55 31.67 -9.42
C ALA A 117 29.87 30.99 -10.76
N ASN A 118 28.91 30.98 -11.69
CA ASN A 118 29.10 30.44 -13.04
C ASN A 118 29.66 31.47 -14.04
N SER A 119 29.95 32.72 -13.63
CA SER A 119 30.34 33.80 -14.55
C SER A 119 31.59 33.51 -15.39
N SER A 120 32.52 32.71 -14.85
CA SER A 120 33.74 32.27 -15.53
C SER A 120 33.64 30.89 -16.20
N HIS A 121 32.50 30.21 -16.05
CA HIS A 121 32.29 28.88 -16.62
C HIS A 121 31.86 28.97 -18.08
N SER A 122 32.29 27.98 -18.87
CA SER A 122 31.79 27.84 -20.24
C SER A 122 30.37 27.30 -20.23
N VAL A 123 29.69 27.45 -21.36
CA VAL A 123 28.33 26.96 -21.59
C VAL A 123 28.17 25.44 -21.36
N HIS A 124 29.26 24.67 -21.30
CA HIS A 124 29.27 23.21 -21.11
C HIS A 124 29.61 22.74 -19.69
N SER A 125 29.95 23.66 -18.79
CA SER A 125 30.54 23.32 -17.48
C SER A 125 29.92 24.08 -16.31
N LEU A 126 28.67 24.52 -16.46
CA LEU A 126 27.95 25.27 -15.44
C LEU A 126 27.69 24.38 -14.23
N ALA A 127 27.92 24.89 -13.04
CA ALA A 127 27.63 24.20 -11.79
C ALA A 127 26.22 24.52 -11.31
N GLY A 128 25.58 23.55 -10.68
CA GLY A 128 24.28 23.71 -10.03
C GLY A 128 24.10 22.77 -8.85
N THR A 129 23.12 23.08 -8.02
CA THR A 129 22.73 22.27 -6.85
C THR A 129 21.23 22.12 -6.87
N LEU A 130 20.75 20.87 -6.91
CA LEU A 130 19.35 20.57 -6.63
C LEU A 130 19.24 20.36 -5.11
N PRO A 131 18.67 21.30 -4.36
CA PRO A 131 18.71 21.25 -2.90
C PRO A 131 17.78 20.16 -2.37
N ALA A 132 18.28 19.39 -1.40
CA ALA A 132 17.49 18.41 -0.67
C ALA A 132 16.50 19.04 0.31
N MET A 133 16.72 20.29 0.73
CA MET A 133 15.76 21.08 1.50
C MET A 133 15.18 22.15 0.60
N GLN A 134 13.86 22.11 0.37
CA GLN A 134 13.16 23.08 -0.48
C GLN A 134 12.15 23.83 0.38
N ASN A 135 12.42 25.11 0.64
CA ASN A 135 11.56 25.99 1.41
C ASN A 135 10.44 26.55 0.53
N MET A 136 9.20 26.29 0.95
CA MET A 136 7.97 26.62 0.24
C MET A 136 7.41 28.01 0.58
N ASP A 137 7.92 28.68 1.61
CA ASP A 137 7.54 30.06 1.97
C ASP A 137 8.05 31.08 0.93
N THR A 138 9.08 30.72 0.17
CA THR A 138 9.69 31.60 -0.86
C THR A 138 8.76 31.87 -2.04
N HIS A 139 7.68 31.10 -2.18
CA HIS A 139 6.79 31.09 -3.35
C HIS A 139 7.52 30.86 -4.68
N THR A 140 8.75 30.31 -4.65
CA THR A 140 9.56 29.94 -5.81
C THR A 140 9.85 28.45 -5.79
N LEU A 141 9.86 27.83 -6.97
CA LEU A 141 10.23 26.42 -7.10
C LEU A 141 11.75 26.28 -6.99
N GLN A 142 12.22 25.61 -5.93
CA GLN A 142 13.65 25.36 -5.76
C GLN A 142 14.14 24.23 -6.68
N GLY A 143 15.42 24.30 -7.05
CA GLY A 143 16.05 23.28 -7.92
C GLY A 143 15.51 23.26 -9.36
N ASP A 144 14.80 24.29 -9.80
CA ASP A 144 14.22 24.39 -11.13
C ASP A 144 15.26 24.92 -12.14
N TYR A 145 16.06 24.01 -12.69
CA TYR A 145 17.07 24.35 -13.70
C TYR A 145 16.51 24.21 -15.11
N LYS A 146 16.81 25.20 -15.96
CA LYS A 146 16.43 25.21 -17.38
C LYS A 146 17.60 25.61 -18.27
N TYR A 147 17.54 25.18 -19.52
CA TYR A 147 18.42 25.65 -20.58
C TYR A 147 17.60 26.17 -21.76
N GLY A 148 18.11 27.20 -22.42
CA GLY A 148 17.44 27.98 -23.44
C GLY A 148 18.20 28.00 -24.75
N ARG A 149 17.45 28.05 -25.86
CA ARG A 149 17.97 28.16 -27.22
C ARG A 149 17.33 29.28 -27.99
N ALA A 150 18.16 30.11 -28.61
CA ALA A 150 17.70 31.09 -29.59
C ALA A 150 17.03 30.36 -30.78
N THR A 151 15.83 30.81 -31.18
CA THR A 151 15.10 30.28 -32.35
C THR A 151 15.25 31.20 -33.56
N ALA A 152 15.02 32.51 -33.38
CA ALA A 152 15.21 33.54 -34.40
C ALA A 152 15.38 34.94 -33.76
N PRO A 153 16.07 35.88 -34.44
CA PRO A 153 16.00 37.30 -34.08
C PRO A 153 14.60 37.87 -34.37
N THR A 154 14.11 38.75 -33.51
CA THR A 154 12.83 39.46 -33.71
C THR A 154 13.02 40.63 -34.67
N SER A 155 11.94 41.10 -35.29
CA SER A 155 11.95 42.24 -36.25
C SER A 155 12.55 43.51 -35.67
N ASP A 156 12.54 43.64 -34.35
CA ASP A 156 12.90 44.85 -33.61
C ASP A 156 14.33 44.76 -33.03
N GLY A 157 15.08 43.71 -33.37
CA GLY A 157 16.47 43.51 -32.91
C GLY A 157 16.59 42.88 -31.51
N GLY A 158 15.56 42.15 -31.08
CA GLY A 158 15.59 41.23 -29.94
C GLY A 158 15.74 39.77 -30.38
N TYR A 159 15.61 38.82 -29.45
CA TYR A 159 15.78 37.38 -29.70
C TYR A 159 14.71 36.56 -28.99
N GLU A 160 14.16 35.55 -29.68
CA GLU A 160 13.29 34.56 -29.06
C GLU A 160 14.09 33.36 -28.56
N PHE A 161 13.78 32.90 -27.35
CA PHE A 161 14.41 31.76 -26.71
C PHE A 161 13.36 30.73 -26.28
N VAL A 162 13.63 29.46 -26.55
CA VAL A 162 12.83 28.34 -26.05
C VAL A 162 13.60 27.63 -24.94
N PHE A 163 12.99 27.52 -23.77
CA PHE A 163 13.55 26.92 -22.56
C PHE A 163 12.93 25.56 -22.27
N ARG A 164 13.79 24.63 -21.83
CA ARG A 164 13.44 23.27 -21.40
C ARG A 164 13.98 23.03 -19.99
N HIS A 165 13.24 22.27 -19.18
CA HIS A 165 13.67 21.87 -17.85
C HIS A 165 14.77 20.79 -17.92
N LEU A 166 15.72 20.82 -17.00
CA LEU A 166 16.75 19.78 -16.90
C LEU A 166 16.23 18.53 -16.19
N PHE A 167 15.28 18.71 -15.27
CA PHE A 167 14.89 17.70 -14.29
C PHE A 167 13.40 17.36 -14.35
N SER A 168 13.00 16.38 -13.55
CA SER A 168 11.60 16.02 -13.37
C SER A 168 10.95 16.98 -12.36
N LEU A 169 9.63 17.13 -12.47
CA LEU A 169 8.81 17.85 -11.50
C LEU A 169 7.81 16.89 -10.86
N ALA A 170 7.72 16.87 -9.53
CA ALA A 170 6.66 16.21 -8.81
C ALA A 170 5.55 17.22 -8.49
N ARG A 171 4.31 16.90 -8.86
CA ARG A 171 3.09 17.56 -8.37
C ARG A 171 2.51 16.70 -7.26
N ILE A 172 2.55 17.21 -6.04
CA ILE A 172 2.17 16.47 -4.85
C ILE A 172 0.86 17.04 -4.33
N THR A 173 -0.16 16.19 -4.18
CA THR A 173 -1.45 16.57 -3.60
C THR A 173 -1.63 15.83 -2.30
N ILE A 174 -1.53 16.55 -1.18
CA ILE A 174 -1.64 16.03 0.18
C ILE A 174 -3.10 16.12 0.63
N ASP A 175 -3.71 14.99 0.94
CA ASP A 175 -5.03 14.90 1.55
C ASP A 175 -4.93 14.10 2.86
N ALA A 176 -5.15 14.80 3.98
CA ALA A 176 -5.09 14.26 5.33
C ALA A 176 -6.46 13.78 5.85
N THR A 177 -7.50 13.79 5.01
CA THR A 177 -8.86 13.37 5.38
C THR A 177 -8.85 11.98 5.98
N GLY A 178 -9.56 11.84 7.10
CA GLY A 178 -9.63 10.56 7.81
C GLY A 178 -8.34 10.24 8.56
N THR A 179 -7.44 11.18 8.83
CA THR A 179 -6.27 10.97 9.71
C THR A 179 -6.21 12.05 10.80
N PRO A 180 -5.44 11.83 11.89
CA PRO A 180 -5.20 12.86 12.91
C PRO A 180 -4.55 14.15 12.38
N LEU A 181 -3.93 14.13 11.20
CA LEU A 181 -3.31 15.30 10.58
C LEU A 181 -4.33 16.26 9.93
N LYS A 182 -5.61 15.86 9.83
CA LYS A 182 -6.63 16.73 9.26
C LYS A 182 -6.80 17.99 10.10
N ASP A 183 -6.95 19.13 9.45
CA ASP A 183 -7.12 20.45 10.07
C ASP A 183 -5.88 20.93 10.89
N GLU A 184 -4.75 20.21 10.85
CA GLU A 184 -3.46 20.63 11.44
C GLU A 184 -2.61 21.46 10.47
N MET A 185 -1.64 22.20 11.01
CA MET A 185 -0.70 23.01 10.22
C MET A 185 0.45 22.14 9.70
N LEU A 186 0.63 22.10 8.37
CA LEU A 186 1.72 21.38 7.73
C LEU A 186 3.07 22.06 8.02
N LYS A 187 4.04 21.26 8.47
CA LYS A 187 5.43 21.69 8.71
C LYS A 187 6.37 21.21 7.63
N SER A 188 6.25 19.94 7.25
CA SER A 188 7.12 19.37 6.23
C SER A 188 6.49 18.20 5.48
N LEU A 189 7.01 17.99 4.27
CA LEU A 189 6.80 16.78 3.48
C LEU A 189 8.18 16.27 3.06
N ARG A 190 8.54 15.06 3.47
CA ARG A 190 9.78 14.39 3.04
C ARG A 190 9.46 13.26 2.09
N VAL A 191 10.18 13.20 0.97
CA VAL A 191 10.13 12.11 -0.01
C VAL A 191 11.51 11.48 -0.07
N SER A 192 11.63 10.20 0.27
CA SER A 192 12.86 9.41 0.16
C SER A 192 12.68 8.29 -0.86
N VAL A 193 13.74 7.90 -1.57
CA VAL A 193 13.70 6.85 -2.60
C VAL A 193 14.81 5.82 -2.38
N SER A 194 14.46 4.54 -2.46
CA SER A 194 15.43 3.45 -2.47
C SER A 194 15.18 2.45 -3.60
N ARG A 195 16.23 1.73 -3.97
CA ARG A 195 16.22 0.60 -4.90
C ARG A 195 16.87 -0.58 -4.20
N GLY A 196 16.03 -1.44 -3.61
CA GLY A 196 16.49 -2.40 -2.59
C GLY A 196 17.01 -1.65 -1.36
N GLU A 197 18.19 -2.02 -0.87
CA GLU A 197 18.81 -1.37 0.30
C GLU A 197 19.56 -0.07 -0.04
N ALA A 198 19.75 0.24 -1.34
CA ALA A 198 20.51 1.42 -1.76
C ALA A 198 19.60 2.64 -1.99
N GLY A 199 20.00 3.82 -1.50
CA GLY A 199 19.31 5.07 -1.79
C GLY A 199 19.42 5.45 -3.28
N VAL A 200 18.33 5.96 -3.86
CA VAL A 200 18.34 6.52 -5.21
C VAL A 200 18.52 8.03 -5.12
N PRO A 201 19.59 8.61 -5.69
CA PRO A 201 19.89 10.03 -5.58
C PRO A 201 18.88 10.85 -6.38
N ILE A 202 18.11 11.70 -5.68
CA ILE A 202 17.09 12.58 -6.24
C ILE A 202 17.43 14.07 -6.08
N ALA A 203 18.49 14.39 -5.32
CA ALA A 203 19.04 15.73 -5.12
C ALA A 203 20.57 15.69 -5.03
N GLY A 204 21.22 16.85 -5.06
CA GLY A 204 22.69 16.98 -4.94
C GLY A 204 23.32 17.96 -5.92
N ASN A 205 24.65 17.96 -5.98
CA ASN A 205 25.43 18.84 -6.86
C ASN A 205 25.64 18.22 -8.23
N PHE A 206 25.65 19.07 -9.27
CA PHE A 206 25.84 18.64 -10.64
C PHE A 206 26.53 19.71 -11.48
N THR A 207 27.11 19.29 -12.61
CA THR A 207 27.44 20.17 -13.71
C THR A 207 26.48 19.97 -14.86
N PHE A 208 26.20 21.01 -15.64
CA PHE A 208 25.32 20.94 -16.80
C PHE A 208 25.81 21.82 -17.95
N SER A 209 25.33 21.50 -19.14
CA SER A 209 25.54 22.25 -20.36
C SER A 209 24.26 23.02 -20.69
N ALA A 210 24.36 24.34 -20.76
CA ALA A 210 23.29 25.18 -21.30
C ALA A 210 23.18 25.03 -22.82
N GLU A 211 24.24 24.55 -23.48
CA GLU A 211 24.11 23.94 -24.79
C GLU A 211 23.42 22.58 -24.58
N ASP A 212 22.32 22.13 -25.18
CA ASP A 212 21.85 20.72 -25.13
C ASP A 212 21.21 20.19 -23.83
N GLY A 213 21.53 20.71 -22.65
CA GLY A 213 20.90 20.31 -21.37
C GLY A 213 21.48 19.03 -20.76
N SER A 214 22.59 18.51 -21.28
CA SER A 214 23.33 17.40 -20.68
C SER A 214 23.83 17.80 -19.28
N TRP A 215 23.83 16.84 -18.36
CA TRP A 215 24.25 17.08 -16.98
C TRP A 215 24.90 15.83 -16.38
N THR A 216 25.66 16.03 -15.30
CA THR A 216 26.35 14.96 -14.57
C THR A 216 26.47 15.34 -13.10
N ARG A 217 26.17 14.40 -12.21
CA ARG A 217 26.35 14.61 -10.76
C ARG A 217 27.83 14.76 -10.41
N THR A 218 28.11 15.60 -9.43
CA THR A 218 29.48 15.87 -8.95
C THR A 218 29.72 15.38 -7.52
N ASP A 219 28.69 14.80 -6.91
CA ASP A 219 28.73 14.15 -5.61
C ASP A 219 27.91 12.84 -5.63
N ASP A 220 27.84 12.18 -4.47
CA ASP A 220 27.07 10.94 -4.30
C ASP A 220 25.54 11.18 -4.43
N GLY A 221 25.10 12.43 -4.33
CA GLY A 221 23.71 12.85 -4.26
C GLY A 221 23.02 12.48 -2.94
N GLU A 222 21.79 12.97 -2.80
CA GLU A 222 20.93 12.69 -1.66
C GLU A 222 19.69 11.93 -2.12
N SER A 223 19.30 10.90 -1.36
CA SER A 223 18.14 10.06 -1.67
C SER A 223 16.84 10.55 -1.08
N SER A 224 16.84 11.76 -0.50
CA SER A 224 15.64 12.38 0.06
C SER A 224 15.58 13.86 -0.20
N ILE A 225 14.38 14.37 -0.43
CA ILE A 225 14.07 15.80 -0.47
C ILE A 225 13.01 16.09 0.60
N THR A 226 13.14 17.20 1.31
CA THR A 226 12.17 17.70 2.28
C THR A 226 11.67 19.07 1.87
N LEU A 227 10.36 19.17 1.62
CA LEU A 227 9.65 20.43 1.53
C LEU A 227 9.37 20.97 2.92
N THR A 228 9.60 22.26 3.17
CA THR A 228 9.48 22.91 4.48
C THR A 228 8.64 24.17 4.41
N TRP A 229 7.85 24.41 5.46
CA TRP A 229 7.08 25.64 5.68
C TRP A 229 7.39 26.20 7.07
N ASP A 230 8.24 27.22 7.14
CA ASP A 230 8.74 27.78 8.39
C ASP A 230 7.86 28.92 8.91
N THR A 231 7.29 29.72 8.01
CA THR A 231 6.56 30.94 8.34
C THR A 231 5.12 30.98 7.81
N ASN A 232 4.85 30.34 6.67
CA ASN A 232 3.54 30.33 6.01
C ASN A 232 3.00 28.90 5.90
N SER A 233 3.03 28.14 7.01
CA SER A 233 2.47 26.78 7.11
C SER A 233 1.01 26.76 6.65
N PRO A 234 0.63 25.93 5.66
CA PRO A 234 -0.76 25.75 5.26
C PRO A 234 -1.48 24.77 6.20
N GLU A 235 -2.78 24.99 6.39
CA GLU A 235 -3.65 24.06 7.13
C GLU A 235 -4.10 22.91 6.23
N LEU A 236 -4.12 21.68 6.76
CA LEU A 236 -4.57 20.46 6.08
C LEU A 236 -6.08 20.20 6.26
N GLY A 237 -6.89 21.25 6.19
CA GLY A 237 -8.36 21.13 6.24
C GLY A 237 -8.99 20.67 4.91
N GLN A 238 -8.25 20.80 3.81
CA GLN A 238 -8.57 20.31 2.48
C GLN A 238 -7.30 19.85 1.75
N ALA A 239 -7.47 19.21 0.59
CA ALA A 239 -6.33 18.79 -0.21
C ALA A 239 -5.43 20.00 -0.58
N LEU A 240 -4.12 19.85 -0.34
CA LEU A 240 -3.10 20.85 -0.62
C LEU A 240 -2.20 20.36 -1.77
N THR A 241 -2.00 21.19 -2.79
CA THR A 241 -1.05 20.89 -3.87
C THR A 241 0.24 21.69 -3.71
N CYS A 242 1.38 21.00 -3.79
CA CYS A 242 2.72 21.60 -3.82
C CYS A 242 3.59 20.92 -4.89
N TYR A 243 4.77 21.49 -5.14
CA TYR A 243 5.68 21.07 -6.20
C TYR A 243 7.09 20.85 -5.68
N MET A 244 7.78 19.89 -6.28
CA MET A 244 9.15 19.52 -5.93
C MET A 244 9.95 19.18 -7.19
N SER A 245 11.08 19.84 -7.40
CA SER A 245 12.05 19.44 -8.44
C SER A 245 12.88 18.27 -7.93
N LEU A 246 13.18 17.31 -8.80
CA LEU A 246 14.02 16.15 -8.45
C LEU A 246 14.77 15.59 -9.65
N PHE A 247 15.93 14.98 -9.40
CA PHE A 247 16.68 14.31 -10.47
C PHE A 247 15.86 13.19 -11.11
N PRO A 248 15.92 13.03 -12.44
CA PRO A 248 15.17 12.02 -13.20
C PRO A 248 15.82 10.62 -13.11
N LEU A 249 16.15 10.15 -11.91
CA LEU A 249 16.89 8.89 -11.68
C LEU A 249 16.05 7.76 -11.08
N VAL A 250 14.80 8.07 -10.71
CA VAL A 250 13.81 7.09 -10.24
C VAL A 250 13.43 6.13 -11.37
N LYS A 251 13.34 4.84 -11.06
CA LYS A 251 12.86 3.78 -11.95
C LYS A 251 11.54 3.20 -11.45
N SER A 252 10.77 2.59 -12.34
CA SER A 252 9.63 1.75 -11.95
C SER A 252 10.09 0.67 -10.97
N GLY A 253 9.34 0.48 -9.88
CA GLY A 253 9.65 -0.44 -8.79
C GLY A 253 10.56 0.11 -7.69
N ASP A 254 11.14 1.30 -7.84
CA ASP A 254 11.85 1.94 -6.72
C ASP A 254 10.85 2.27 -5.59
N LEU A 255 11.26 2.13 -4.33
CA LEU A 255 10.42 2.34 -3.16
C LEU A 255 10.48 3.80 -2.71
N PHE A 256 9.33 4.46 -2.68
CA PHE A 256 9.16 5.75 -2.00
C PHE A 256 8.86 5.52 -0.52
N THR A 257 9.49 6.31 0.35
CA THR A 257 9.04 6.55 1.73
C THR A 257 8.65 8.01 1.84
N ILE A 258 7.39 8.28 2.16
CA ILE A 258 6.83 9.62 2.23
C ILE A 258 6.41 9.91 3.67
N THR A 259 6.91 11.01 4.22
CA THR A 259 6.61 11.47 5.57
C THR A 259 5.95 12.85 5.50
N VAL A 260 4.77 13.01 6.08
CA VAL A 260 4.06 14.28 6.25
C VAL A 260 4.08 14.64 7.72
N SER A 261 4.58 15.82 8.07
CA SER A 261 4.69 16.25 9.48
C SER A 261 3.90 17.53 9.71
N THR A 262 3.18 17.55 10.83
CA THR A 262 2.44 18.70 11.37
C THR A 262 3.00 19.08 12.74
N GLU A 263 2.36 20.00 13.46
CA GLU A 263 2.77 20.36 14.82
C GLU A 263 2.64 19.18 15.79
N ASN A 264 1.53 18.44 15.70
CA ASN A 264 1.22 17.39 16.68
C ASN A 264 1.41 15.96 16.16
N TYR A 265 1.47 15.77 14.84
CA TYR A 265 1.48 14.44 14.24
C TYR A 265 2.44 14.30 13.07
N GLN A 266 2.95 13.09 12.89
CA GLN A 266 3.72 12.66 11.72
C GLN A 266 3.04 11.45 11.09
N ALA A 267 2.70 11.52 9.81
CA ALA A 267 2.27 10.39 9.00
C ALA A 267 3.41 9.89 8.12
N GLU A 268 3.59 8.58 8.03
CA GLU A 268 4.57 7.93 7.16
C GLU A 268 3.93 6.77 6.42
N PHE A 269 4.22 6.65 5.13
CA PHE A 269 3.86 5.48 4.34
C PHE A 269 4.91 5.22 3.27
N THR A 270 4.85 4.02 2.70
CA THR A 270 5.68 3.61 1.58
C THR A 270 4.83 3.20 0.38
N ALA A 271 5.38 3.40 -0.82
CA ALA A 271 4.75 2.95 -2.05
C ALA A 271 5.78 2.81 -3.19
N ASN A 272 5.55 1.85 -4.08
CA ASN A 272 6.45 1.63 -5.22
C ASN A 272 6.16 2.63 -6.35
N SER A 273 7.22 3.08 -7.01
CA SER A 273 7.12 3.89 -8.22
C SER A 273 6.48 3.09 -9.35
N LEU A 274 5.40 3.63 -9.93
CA LEU A 274 4.71 2.99 -11.05
C LEU A 274 5.46 3.18 -12.39
N THR A 275 6.41 4.11 -12.46
CA THR A 275 7.05 4.49 -13.72
C THR A 275 8.48 4.99 -13.53
N SER A 276 9.26 4.98 -14.62
CA SER A 276 10.61 5.56 -14.62
C SER A 276 10.53 7.06 -14.93
N PHE A 277 11.35 7.83 -14.22
CA PHE A 277 11.34 9.28 -14.32
C PHE A 277 12.19 9.74 -15.52
N SER A 278 11.84 10.87 -16.09
CA SER A 278 12.49 11.46 -17.26
C SER A 278 12.54 12.98 -17.13
N PRO A 279 13.57 13.63 -17.70
CA PRO A 279 13.62 15.10 -17.76
C PRO A 279 12.34 15.70 -18.36
N GLU A 280 12.01 16.92 -17.96
CA GLU A 280 10.89 17.72 -18.51
C GLU A 280 9.48 17.17 -18.20
N GLN A 281 9.35 16.08 -17.46
CA GLN A 281 8.06 15.46 -17.17
C GLN A 281 7.50 15.86 -15.80
N ILE A 282 6.17 15.89 -15.70
CA ILE A 282 5.45 16.09 -14.44
C ILE A 282 4.88 14.76 -13.94
N TYR A 283 5.22 14.41 -12.71
CA TYR A 283 4.78 13.21 -12.01
C TYR A 283 3.82 13.55 -10.87
N ASN A 284 2.65 12.92 -10.84
CA ASN A 284 1.65 13.15 -9.80
C ASN A 284 1.89 12.21 -8.61
N PHE A 285 1.88 12.79 -7.41
CA PHE A 285 1.94 12.10 -6.12
C PHE A 285 0.64 12.39 -5.36
N PRO A 286 -0.41 11.57 -5.52
CA PRO A 286 -1.64 11.69 -4.77
C PRO A 286 -1.44 11.16 -3.33
N VAL A 287 -0.92 12.01 -2.45
CA VAL A 287 -0.66 11.71 -1.04
C VAL A 287 -1.97 11.75 -0.23
N VAL A 288 -2.91 10.84 -0.58
CA VAL A 288 -4.16 10.62 0.16
C VAL A 288 -3.87 9.66 1.30
N LEU A 289 -3.53 10.20 2.47
CA LEU A 289 -2.87 9.45 3.55
C LEU A 289 -3.63 8.17 3.93
N ASP A 290 -4.95 8.26 4.16
CA ASP A 290 -5.80 7.14 4.60
C ASP A 290 -5.87 5.98 3.59
N LYS A 291 -5.47 6.19 2.33
CA LYS A 291 -5.50 5.16 1.27
C LYS A 291 -4.27 4.27 1.22
N TYR A 292 -3.19 4.63 1.89
CA TYR A 292 -1.98 3.81 1.90
C TYR A 292 -2.08 2.69 2.94
N GLU A 293 -1.75 1.47 2.52
CA GLU A 293 -1.77 0.28 3.38
C GLU A 293 -0.67 0.29 4.43
N THR A 294 0.46 0.91 4.12
CA THR A 294 1.62 1.01 5.02
C THR A 294 1.59 2.25 5.92
N LEU A 295 0.48 3.00 5.89
CA LEU A 295 0.33 4.21 6.69
C LEU A 295 0.51 3.92 8.18
N LYS A 296 1.39 4.70 8.79
CA LYS A 296 1.54 4.84 10.25
C LYS A 296 1.49 6.31 10.61
N VAL A 297 0.78 6.64 11.67
CA VAL A 297 0.67 7.98 12.23
C VAL A 297 1.19 7.95 13.65
N TYR A 298 2.06 8.91 13.95
CA TYR A 298 2.70 9.08 15.25
C TYR A 298 2.28 10.44 15.84
N ASP A 299 2.13 10.49 17.16
CA ASP A 299 2.07 11.76 17.89
C ASP A 299 3.45 12.44 17.96
N LYS A 300 3.50 13.68 18.45
CA LYS A 300 4.73 14.46 18.60
C LYS A 300 5.75 13.84 19.57
N GLU A 301 5.31 12.94 20.45
CA GLU A 301 6.18 12.14 21.31
C GLU A 301 6.74 10.89 20.61
N GLY A 302 6.31 10.62 19.37
CA GLY A 302 6.76 9.49 18.55
C GLY A 302 6.01 8.18 18.82
N ASN A 303 4.88 8.21 19.55
CA ASN A 303 4.06 7.02 19.75
C ASN A 303 3.13 6.82 18.56
N ALA A 304 3.00 5.58 18.08
CA ALA A 304 2.01 5.29 17.05
C ALA A 304 0.59 5.47 17.62
N VAL A 305 -0.20 6.30 16.95
CA VAL A 305 -1.60 6.60 17.30
C VAL A 305 -2.59 5.98 16.31
N ARG A 306 -2.12 5.67 15.11
CA ARG A 306 -2.90 4.99 14.08
C ARG A 306 -2.00 4.29 13.09
N GLY A 307 -2.48 3.19 12.52
CA GLY A 307 -1.84 2.59 11.37
C GLY A 307 -2.49 1.28 10.99
N LYS A 308 -1.88 0.56 10.07
CA LYS A 308 -2.41 -0.70 9.55
C LYS A 308 -1.38 -1.81 9.64
N PHE A 309 -1.86 -3.04 9.69
CA PHE A 309 -1.06 -4.26 9.52
C PHE A 309 -1.91 -5.36 8.89
N THR A 310 -1.26 -6.31 8.23
CA THR A 310 -1.92 -7.45 7.56
C THR A 310 -1.42 -8.75 8.16
N CYS A 311 -2.32 -9.71 8.41
CA CYS A 311 -1.95 -11.04 8.87
C CYS A 311 -2.71 -12.15 8.15
N ALA A 312 -2.12 -13.35 8.14
CA ALA A 312 -2.69 -14.49 7.43
C ALA A 312 -2.69 -15.79 8.25
N ALA A 313 -3.77 -16.55 8.18
CA ALA A 313 -3.84 -17.93 8.67
C ALA A 313 -3.81 -18.91 7.49
N LEU A 314 -2.95 -19.93 7.56
CA LEU A 314 -2.81 -20.94 6.52
C LEU A 314 -2.55 -22.33 7.08
N ASN A 315 -3.43 -23.28 6.78
CA ASN A 315 -3.10 -24.71 6.85
C ASN A 315 -2.14 -25.07 5.68
N VAL A 316 -0.91 -25.48 6.00
CA VAL A 316 0.12 -25.81 4.99
C VAL A 316 0.09 -27.26 4.52
N ASP A 317 -0.81 -28.10 5.06
CA ASP A 317 -0.94 -29.53 4.73
C ASP A 317 0.43 -30.25 4.74
N GLY A 318 1.20 -30.00 5.79
CA GLY A 318 2.60 -30.38 5.90
C GLY A 318 2.83 -31.81 6.37
N LEU A 319 1.83 -32.70 6.27
CA LEU A 319 2.00 -34.11 6.62
C LEU A 319 3.05 -34.79 5.72
N PRO A 320 3.86 -35.73 6.25
CA PRO A 320 4.80 -36.48 5.43
C PRO A 320 4.10 -37.18 4.25
N SER A 321 4.73 -37.20 3.07
CA SER A 321 4.12 -37.80 1.86
C SER A 321 3.74 -39.28 1.99
N ILE A 322 4.33 -40.00 2.94
CA ILE A 322 3.96 -41.38 3.28
C ILE A 322 2.62 -41.50 4.00
N ILE A 323 2.14 -40.42 4.63
CA ILE A 323 0.86 -40.30 5.34
C ILE A 323 -0.16 -39.58 4.46
N ASN A 324 0.22 -38.45 3.84
CA ASN A 324 -0.61 -37.73 2.88
C ASN A 324 0.14 -37.55 1.54
N SER A 325 -0.12 -38.45 0.59
CA SER A 325 0.50 -38.36 -0.75
C SER A 325 -0.10 -37.24 -1.62
N GLY A 326 -1.25 -36.68 -1.23
CA GLY A 326 -1.93 -35.59 -1.93
C GLY A 326 -1.45 -34.20 -1.55
N GLY A 327 -0.74 -34.08 -0.42
CA GLY A 327 -0.27 -32.80 0.09
C GLY A 327 0.86 -32.16 -0.73
N PRO A 328 1.21 -30.90 -0.42
CA PRO A 328 2.21 -30.12 -1.16
C PRO A 328 3.59 -30.78 -1.23
N GLY A 329 3.95 -31.57 -0.21
CA GLY A 329 5.30 -32.11 -0.06
C GLY A 329 6.37 -31.01 0.07
N SER A 330 7.64 -31.41 0.00
CA SER A 330 8.79 -30.49 0.12
C SER A 330 8.72 -29.31 -0.86
N ASN A 331 8.51 -29.57 -2.15
CA ASN A 331 8.53 -28.52 -3.18
C ASN A 331 7.31 -27.61 -3.13
N GLY A 332 6.12 -28.16 -2.83
CA GLY A 332 4.91 -27.36 -2.65
C GLY A 332 5.02 -26.47 -1.41
N THR A 333 5.55 -26.99 -0.31
CA THR A 333 5.76 -26.22 0.92
C THR A 333 6.77 -25.08 0.71
N GLN A 334 7.87 -25.34 -0.01
CA GLN A 334 8.81 -24.28 -0.40
C GLN A 334 8.13 -23.21 -1.27
N SER A 335 7.25 -23.62 -2.19
CA SER A 335 6.48 -22.69 -3.04
C SER A 335 5.56 -21.81 -2.20
N ILE A 336 4.84 -22.40 -1.24
CA ILE A 336 4.00 -21.69 -0.26
C ILE A 336 4.84 -20.65 0.50
N GLY A 337 6.02 -21.02 1.00
CA GLY A 337 6.93 -20.10 1.68
C GLY A 337 7.39 -18.94 0.77
N ASN A 338 7.76 -19.21 -0.48
CA ASN A 338 8.17 -18.16 -1.41
C ASN A 338 7.04 -17.17 -1.71
N ILE A 339 5.81 -17.67 -1.88
CA ILE A 339 4.62 -16.83 -2.11
C ILE A 339 4.40 -15.92 -0.89
N MET A 340 4.33 -16.48 0.32
CA MET A 340 4.13 -15.71 1.55
C MET A 340 5.26 -14.68 1.80
N ASN A 341 6.50 -15.04 1.48
CA ASN A 341 7.62 -14.13 1.58
C ASN A 341 7.47 -12.94 0.62
N GLY A 342 7.02 -13.19 -0.62
CA GLY A 342 6.81 -12.16 -1.63
C GLY A 342 5.61 -11.25 -1.36
N LEU A 343 4.54 -11.79 -0.78
CA LEU A 343 3.34 -11.01 -0.44
C LEU A 343 3.55 -10.08 0.76
N GLY A 344 4.49 -10.42 1.65
CA GLY A 344 4.90 -9.51 2.72
C GLY A 344 3.78 -9.17 3.70
N TYR A 345 3.06 -10.17 4.23
CA TYR A 345 2.17 -9.98 5.38
C TYR A 345 2.97 -9.72 6.66
N ASP A 346 2.45 -8.95 7.62
CA ASP A 346 3.23 -8.58 8.81
C ASP A 346 3.49 -9.77 9.74
N PHE A 347 2.50 -10.65 9.89
CA PHE A 347 2.68 -11.94 10.54
C PHE A 347 1.72 -13.01 10.01
N ILE A 348 2.13 -14.26 10.15
CA ILE A 348 1.48 -15.43 9.55
C ILE A 348 1.41 -16.55 10.57
N ALA A 349 0.21 -17.09 10.75
CA ALA A 349 -0.03 -18.31 11.51
C ALA A 349 -0.14 -19.48 10.54
N VAL A 350 0.67 -20.52 10.75
CA VAL A 350 0.55 -21.76 9.98
C VAL A 350 0.05 -22.90 10.86
N SER A 351 -0.82 -23.74 10.28
CA SER A 351 -1.31 -24.98 10.86
C SER A 351 -0.87 -26.17 9.99
N GLU A 352 -0.85 -27.35 10.57
CA GLU A 352 -0.37 -28.60 9.95
C GLU A 352 1.08 -28.59 9.45
N ASP A 353 1.94 -27.77 10.04
CA ASP A 353 3.38 -27.79 9.76
C ASP A 353 4.06 -28.98 10.47
N PHE A 354 4.01 -30.15 9.83
CA PHE A 354 4.36 -31.44 10.44
C PHE A 354 5.62 -32.11 9.89
N GLU A 355 6.22 -31.64 8.80
CA GLU A 355 7.39 -32.31 8.20
C GLU A 355 8.31 -31.32 7.49
N TYR A 356 7.74 -30.46 6.65
CA TYR A 356 8.49 -29.63 5.70
C TYR A 356 8.84 -28.22 6.23
N HIS A 357 8.96 -28.07 7.56
CA HIS A 357 9.20 -26.78 8.21
C HIS A 357 10.47 -26.09 7.70
N SER A 358 11.57 -26.83 7.46
CA SER A 358 12.81 -26.19 6.99
C SER A 358 12.62 -25.60 5.60
N GLN A 359 11.92 -26.28 4.69
CA GLN A 359 11.60 -25.73 3.37
C GLN A 359 10.72 -24.49 3.45
N LEU A 360 9.76 -24.48 4.38
CA LEU A 360 8.90 -23.34 4.64
C LEU A 360 9.71 -22.15 5.17
N ALA A 361 10.45 -22.35 6.26
CA ALA A 361 11.20 -21.31 6.95
C ALA A 361 12.37 -20.76 6.12
N ASP A 362 13.09 -21.62 5.39
CA ASP A 362 14.21 -21.19 4.53
C ASP A 362 13.73 -20.30 3.37
N ALA A 363 12.51 -20.53 2.86
CA ALA A 363 11.90 -19.69 1.84
C ALA A 363 11.41 -18.34 2.40
N MET A 364 11.06 -18.29 3.68
CA MET A 364 10.58 -17.10 4.41
C MET A 364 11.72 -16.18 4.87
N THR A 365 12.64 -15.86 3.96
CA THR A 365 13.90 -15.13 4.24
C THR A 365 13.73 -13.77 4.93
N SER A 366 12.59 -13.10 4.75
CA SER A 366 12.28 -11.80 5.36
C SER A 366 11.59 -11.92 6.73
N TYR A 367 11.41 -13.13 7.25
CA TYR A 367 10.66 -13.41 8.47
C TYR A 367 11.53 -14.09 9.52
N ASN A 368 11.20 -13.83 10.78
CA ASN A 368 11.57 -14.67 11.90
C ASN A 368 10.52 -15.77 12.07
N SER A 369 10.84 -16.81 12.85
CA SER A 369 9.93 -17.90 13.17
C SER A 369 9.89 -18.20 14.67
N GLY A 370 8.73 -18.67 15.14
CA GLY A 370 8.53 -19.22 16.48
C GLY A 370 9.08 -20.64 16.60
N THR A 371 8.82 -21.30 17.74
CA THR A 371 9.37 -22.64 17.98
C THR A 371 8.77 -23.69 17.03
N TYR A 372 9.57 -24.40 16.25
CA TYR A 372 9.11 -25.62 15.58
C TYR A 372 9.20 -26.82 16.54
N ARG A 373 8.08 -27.52 16.76
CA ARG A 373 7.99 -28.64 17.72
C ARG A 373 8.33 -30.01 17.13
N GLY A 374 8.64 -30.07 15.83
CA GLY A 374 9.11 -31.27 15.18
C GLY A 374 8.03 -32.06 14.43
N THR A 375 8.46 -33.18 13.86
CA THR A 375 7.70 -33.94 12.87
C THR A 375 6.75 -34.98 13.46
N VAL A 376 5.71 -35.34 12.69
CA VAL A 376 4.93 -36.56 12.89
C VAL A 376 5.75 -37.77 12.44
N SER A 377 6.50 -38.36 13.38
CA SER A 377 7.41 -39.48 13.14
C SER A 377 6.85 -40.85 13.58
N SER A 378 5.74 -40.86 14.31
CA SER A 378 5.07 -42.07 14.76
C SER A 378 3.60 -42.09 14.38
N ILE A 379 3.15 -43.23 13.87
CA ILE A 379 1.73 -43.50 13.59
C ILE A 379 1.04 -44.29 14.73
N SER A 380 1.75 -44.60 15.81
CA SER A 380 1.24 -45.45 16.91
C SER A 380 1.47 -44.88 18.30
N LYS A 381 2.11 -43.71 18.41
CA LYS A 381 2.34 -42.99 19.65
C LYS A 381 2.03 -41.51 19.46
N LEU A 382 1.66 -40.86 20.56
CA LEU A 382 1.51 -39.41 20.59
C LEU A 382 2.82 -38.73 20.17
N ASN A 383 2.74 -37.92 19.11
CA ASN A 383 3.82 -37.07 18.66
C ASN A 383 3.75 -35.75 19.44
N ASN A 384 4.90 -35.31 19.97
CA ASN A 384 5.00 -34.08 20.75
C ASN A 384 5.06 -32.82 19.85
N THR A 385 4.16 -32.75 18.87
CA THR A 385 3.99 -31.63 17.95
C THR A 385 2.52 -31.22 17.92
N ASP A 386 2.26 -29.93 17.73
CA ASP A 386 0.92 -29.35 17.55
C ASP A 386 0.65 -28.97 16.07
N GLY A 387 1.67 -29.05 15.22
CA GLY A 387 1.61 -28.62 13.81
C GLY A 387 1.48 -27.12 13.64
N LEU A 388 1.75 -26.33 14.69
CA LEU A 388 1.63 -24.87 14.64
C LEU A 388 2.97 -24.21 14.37
N GLY A 389 2.95 -23.16 13.55
CA GLY A 389 4.07 -22.26 13.32
C GLY A 389 3.62 -20.81 13.31
N PHE A 390 4.53 -19.91 13.67
CA PHE A 390 4.29 -18.47 13.63
C PHE A 390 5.46 -17.77 12.98
N PHE A 391 5.19 -16.96 11.96
CA PHE A 391 6.19 -16.17 11.25
C PHE A 391 5.84 -14.69 11.39
N TRP A 392 6.83 -13.84 11.63
CA TRP A 392 6.64 -12.39 11.64
C TRP A 392 7.77 -11.71 10.90
N LYS A 393 7.47 -10.61 10.21
CA LYS A 393 8.49 -9.85 9.47
C LYS A 393 9.63 -9.47 10.39
N LYS A 394 10.86 -9.55 9.87
CA LYS A 394 12.06 -9.07 10.57
C LYS A 394 12.04 -7.57 10.81
N GLU A 395 11.47 -6.84 9.84
CA GLU A 395 11.34 -5.40 9.91
C GLU A 395 9.98 -5.01 10.51
N GLY A 396 9.99 -4.12 11.49
CA GLY A 396 8.78 -3.48 12.02
C GLY A 396 7.95 -4.31 12.99
N ILE A 397 8.12 -5.64 13.04
CA ILE A 397 7.36 -6.54 13.91
C ILE A 397 8.29 -7.23 14.92
N THR A 398 7.88 -7.25 16.19
CA THR A 398 8.57 -8.02 17.22
C THR A 398 7.58 -8.86 18.01
N THR A 399 8.03 -10.00 18.51
CA THR A 399 7.19 -10.96 19.22
C THR A 399 7.89 -11.43 20.48
N THR A 400 7.12 -11.67 21.54
CA THR A 400 7.59 -12.23 22.81
C THR A 400 6.52 -13.14 23.41
N GLY A 401 6.85 -13.80 24.52
CA GLY A 401 5.84 -14.48 25.34
C GLY A 401 5.23 -15.74 24.72
N GLU A 402 5.95 -16.44 23.82
CA GLU A 402 5.48 -17.71 23.26
C GLU A 402 5.06 -18.67 24.38
N THR A 403 3.77 -18.96 24.42
CA THR A 403 3.17 -19.93 25.35
C THR A 403 2.47 -21.00 24.52
N ILE A 404 2.70 -22.26 24.85
CA ILE A 404 2.17 -23.41 24.10
C ILE A 404 1.23 -24.19 25.01
N ILE A 405 -0.03 -24.32 24.61
CA ILE A 405 -1.09 -24.93 25.41
C ILE A 405 -1.73 -26.07 24.62
N SER A 406 -1.65 -27.30 25.15
CA SER A 406 -2.38 -28.44 24.58
C SER A 406 -3.85 -28.41 24.96
N PHE A 407 -4.68 -28.89 24.06
CA PHE A 407 -6.09 -29.12 24.37
C PHE A 407 -6.27 -30.30 25.31
N ASN A 408 -7.24 -30.19 26.22
CA ASN A 408 -7.53 -31.24 27.20
C ASN A 408 -8.31 -32.41 26.60
N ASP A 409 -9.17 -32.11 25.62
CA ASP A 409 -10.02 -33.08 24.96
C ASP A 409 -9.59 -33.28 23.51
N ALA A 410 -9.62 -34.53 23.05
CA ALA A 410 -9.40 -34.92 21.67
C ALA A 410 -10.22 -36.18 21.37
N TYR A 411 -10.62 -36.34 20.10
CA TYR A 411 -11.33 -37.53 19.64
C TYR A 411 -10.99 -37.84 18.18
N GLY A 412 -10.68 -39.11 17.89
CA GLY A 412 -10.55 -39.56 16.49
C GLY A 412 -9.41 -40.52 16.16
N GLY A 413 -8.60 -40.91 17.13
CA GLY A 413 -7.47 -41.82 16.93
C GLY A 413 -6.51 -41.39 15.81
N LEU A 414 -5.85 -42.36 15.15
CA LEU A 414 -4.95 -42.14 14.00
C LEU A 414 -5.70 -41.76 12.72
N THR A 415 -6.77 -42.49 12.40
CA THR A 415 -7.36 -42.51 11.06
C THR A 415 -8.42 -41.45 10.82
N GLY A 416 -8.90 -40.75 11.85
CA GLY A 416 -9.73 -39.58 11.66
C GLY A 416 -9.01 -38.33 12.13
N GLY A 417 -8.07 -37.85 11.31
CA GLY A 417 -7.34 -36.60 11.54
C GLY A 417 -6.22 -36.68 12.58
N ALA A 418 -5.79 -37.87 12.99
CA ALA A 418 -4.70 -38.10 13.95
C ALA A 418 -4.84 -37.35 15.28
N ASN A 419 -6.07 -37.00 15.69
CA ASN A 419 -6.32 -36.07 16.80
C ASN A 419 -5.79 -36.55 18.16
N GLU A 420 -5.71 -37.86 18.37
CA GLU A 420 -5.16 -38.45 19.61
C GLU A 420 -3.65 -38.79 19.50
N LEU A 421 -3.06 -38.58 18.33
CA LEU A 421 -1.64 -38.84 18.04
C LEU A 421 -0.82 -37.58 17.81
N ILE A 422 -1.46 -36.42 17.87
CA ILE A 422 -0.85 -35.10 17.74
C ILE A 422 -1.26 -34.30 18.97
N ALA A 423 -0.31 -33.60 19.59
CA ALA A 423 -0.57 -32.77 20.76
C ALA A 423 -1.21 -31.43 20.36
N LYS A 424 -2.35 -31.49 19.66
CA LYS A 424 -3.13 -30.34 19.17
C LYS A 424 -3.44 -29.36 20.30
N GLY A 425 -3.53 -28.08 19.95
CA GLY A 425 -3.55 -27.02 20.93
C GLY A 425 -3.63 -25.65 20.29
N PHE A 426 -3.26 -24.66 21.08
CA PHE A 426 -3.07 -23.30 20.63
C PHE A 426 -1.79 -22.70 21.23
N ARG A 427 -1.27 -21.67 20.58
CA ARG A 427 -0.15 -20.90 21.08
C ARG A 427 -0.50 -19.44 21.19
N HIS A 428 0.10 -18.77 22.17
CA HIS A 428 -0.08 -17.36 22.45
C HIS A 428 1.23 -16.62 22.24
N TYR A 429 1.17 -15.48 21.56
CA TYR A 429 2.28 -14.56 21.33
C TYR A 429 1.85 -13.14 21.68
N VAL A 430 2.76 -12.36 22.26
CA VAL A 430 2.62 -10.92 22.43
C VAL A 430 3.32 -10.24 21.26
N VAL A 431 2.56 -9.63 20.36
CA VAL A 431 3.05 -9.08 19.08
C VAL A 431 3.03 -7.55 19.13
N THR A 432 4.17 -6.93 18.87
CA THR A 432 4.27 -5.47 18.70
C THR A 432 4.29 -5.16 17.21
N VAL A 433 3.22 -4.52 16.71
CA VAL A 433 3.04 -4.18 15.28
C VAL A 433 3.53 -2.77 14.92
N ALA A 434 3.63 -1.91 15.93
CA ALA A 434 4.23 -0.58 15.85
C ALA A 434 4.65 -0.15 17.26
N GLN A 435 5.44 0.92 17.36
CA GLN A 435 5.90 1.43 18.65
C GLN A 435 4.71 1.76 19.58
N GLY A 436 4.61 1.04 20.69
CA GLY A 436 3.54 1.19 21.68
C GLY A 436 2.22 0.52 21.31
N VAL A 437 2.16 -0.26 20.22
CA VAL A 437 0.97 -0.97 19.74
C VAL A 437 1.21 -2.47 19.87
N VAL A 438 0.61 -3.06 20.91
CA VAL A 438 0.80 -4.46 21.28
C VAL A 438 -0.54 -5.20 21.20
N VAL A 439 -0.53 -6.35 20.52
CA VAL A 439 -1.69 -7.21 20.28
C VAL A 439 -1.34 -8.62 20.75
N ASP A 440 -2.27 -9.30 21.43
CA ASP A 440 -2.10 -10.73 21.74
C ASP A 440 -2.60 -11.57 20.57
N VAL A 441 -1.78 -12.48 20.08
CA VAL A 441 -2.09 -13.34 18.93
C VAL A 441 -2.14 -14.80 19.38
N TYR A 442 -3.25 -15.45 19.06
CA TYR A 442 -3.53 -16.84 19.39
C TYR A 442 -3.63 -17.66 18.11
N ILE A 443 -2.71 -18.60 17.94
CA ILE A 443 -2.74 -19.51 16.79
C ILE A 443 -3.25 -20.88 17.22
N THR A 444 -4.20 -21.48 16.50
CA THR A 444 -4.89 -22.70 16.94
C THR A 444 -4.96 -23.76 15.85
N HIS A 445 -4.91 -25.03 16.27
CA HIS A 445 -5.20 -26.18 15.44
C HIS A 445 -6.09 -27.16 16.21
N MET A 446 -7.38 -27.20 15.85
CA MET A 446 -8.41 -27.96 16.56
C MET A 446 -8.65 -29.36 15.96
N ASN A 447 -9.41 -30.17 16.69
CA ASN A 447 -9.86 -31.50 16.30
C ASN A 447 -10.60 -31.45 14.96
N THR A 448 -10.38 -32.43 14.10
CA THR A 448 -11.18 -32.56 12.86
C THR A 448 -12.64 -32.92 13.17
N TYR A 449 -13.51 -32.83 12.18
CA TYR A 449 -14.90 -33.28 12.26
C TYR A 449 -15.09 -34.61 11.52
N SER A 450 -15.91 -35.51 12.07
CA SER A 450 -16.42 -36.70 11.37
C SER A 450 -17.73 -37.19 11.98
N GLY A 451 -18.35 -38.19 11.36
CA GLY A 451 -19.61 -38.79 11.81
C GLY A 451 -20.85 -37.95 11.52
N ASP A 452 -22.00 -38.52 11.91
CA ASP A 452 -23.32 -37.91 11.74
C ASP A 452 -23.66 -37.03 12.96
N GLY A 453 -24.39 -35.95 12.70
CA GLY A 453 -24.88 -35.03 13.73
C GLY A 453 -23.90 -33.90 14.06
N ASN A 454 -24.47 -32.76 14.46
CA ASN A 454 -23.80 -31.47 14.68
C ASN A 454 -24.01 -30.94 16.11
N THR A 455 -24.38 -31.82 17.04
CA THR A 455 -24.51 -31.57 18.47
C THR A 455 -23.40 -32.30 19.24
N GLU A 456 -23.23 -32.01 20.53
CA GLU A 456 -22.25 -32.70 21.39
C GLU A 456 -22.57 -34.18 21.64
N GLU A 457 -23.69 -34.71 21.13
CA GLU A 457 -23.92 -36.16 21.06
C GLU A 457 -22.93 -36.82 20.08
N ASN A 458 -22.46 -36.08 19.07
CA ASN A 458 -21.32 -36.46 18.25
C ASN A 458 -20.02 -36.13 19.00
N ALA A 459 -19.24 -37.16 19.35
CA ALA A 459 -18.00 -37.02 20.10
C ALA A 459 -16.93 -36.15 19.40
N TRP A 460 -16.94 -36.07 18.06
CA TRP A 460 -16.09 -35.16 17.30
C TRP A 460 -16.45 -33.70 17.60
N VAL A 461 -17.74 -33.38 17.54
CA VAL A 461 -18.28 -32.05 17.81
C VAL A 461 -18.08 -31.67 19.28
N ALA A 462 -18.26 -32.62 20.21
CA ALA A 462 -18.01 -32.41 21.63
C ALA A 462 -16.54 -32.01 21.90
N ALA A 463 -15.58 -32.71 21.26
CA ALA A 463 -14.17 -32.36 21.37
C ALA A 463 -13.90 -30.95 20.80
N GLN A 464 -14.38 -30.65 19.58
CA GLN A 464 -14.19 -29.34 18.94
C GLN A 464 -14.76 -28.19 19.78
N LEU A 465 -15.98 -28.34 20.31
CA LEU A 465 -16.60 -27.31 21.14
C LEU A 465 -15.90 -27.18 22.51
N SER A 466 -15.39 -28.27 23.09
CA SER A 466 -14.59 -28.21 24.31
C SER A 466 -13.28 -27.42 24.09
N GLN A 467 -12.60 -27.68 22.98
CA GLN A 467 -11.39 -26.98 22.57
C GLN A 467 -11.65 -25.49 22.32
N LEU A 468 -12.73 -25.15 21.62
CA LEU A 468 -13.17 -23.77 21.41
C LEU A 468 -13.41 -23.04 22.74
N ARG A 469 -14.06 -23.69 23.72
CA ARG A 469 -14.27 -23.13 25.05
C ARG A 469 -12.97 -22.96 25.83
N GLN A 470 -12.06 -23.93 25.77
CA GLN A 470 -10.74 -23.82 26.41
C GLN A 470 -9.94 -22.61 25.86
N LEU A 471 -9.92 -22.44 24.54
CA LEU A 471 -9.28 -21.29 23.89
C LEU A 471 -9.96 -19.98 24.30
N ARG A 472 -11.29 -19.91 24.21
CA ARG A 472 -12.09 -18.74 24.64
C ARG A 472 -11.74 -18.32 26.06
N ASP A 473 -11.75 -19.26 27.01
CA ASP A 473 -11.56 -18.97 28.43
C ASP A 473 -10.15 -18.41 28.68
N TYR A 474 -9.13 -18.97 28.02
CA TYR A 474 -7.77 -18.46 28.08
C TYR A 474 -7.68 -17.03 27.52
N VAL A 475 -8.19 -16.80 26.31
CA VAL A 475 -8.11 -15.49 25.64
C VAL A 475 -8.87 -14.43 26.43
N THR A 476 -10.06 -14.74 26.93
CA THR A 476 -10.88 -13.82 27.73
C THR A 476 -10.18 -13.45 29.03
N ALA A 477 -9.54 -14.40 29.70
CA ALA A 477 -8.77 -14.13 30.91
C ALA A 477 -7.57 -13.21 30.62
N GLN A 478 -6.82 -13.49 29.55
CA GLN A 478 -5.68 -12.67 29.14
C GLN A 478 -6.12 -11.25 28.77
N ALA A 479 -7.12 -11.08 27.91
CA ALA A 479 -7.61 -9.78 27.47
C ALA A 479 -8.03 -8.88 28.66
N LYS A 480 -8.67 -9.47 29.68
CA LYS A 480 -9.06 -8.74 30.91
C LYS A 480 -7.86 -8.36 31.77
N GLU A 481 -6.88 -9.24 31.90
CA GLU A 481 -5.69 -9.01 32.70
C GLU A 481 -4.78 -7.95 32.08
N ASN A 482 -4.53 -8.06 30.79
CA ASN A 482 -3.52 -7.27 30.10
C ASN A 482 -4.06 -6.01 29.41
N LYS A 483 -5.39 -5.90 29.26
CA LYS A 483 -6.08 -4.80 28.58
C LYS A 483 -5.55 -4.52 27.16
N ARG A 484 -5.30 -5.57 26.39
CA ARG A 484 -4.89 -5.49 24.99
C ARG A 484 -5.94 -6.12 24.07
N PRO A 485 -6.05 -5.65 22.82
CA PRO A 485 -6.82 -6.37 21.82
C PRO A 485 -6.15 -7.70 21.49
N ALA A 486 -6.95 -8.64 21.01
CA ALA A 486 -6.50 -9.98 20.68
C ALA A 486 -6.95 -10.42 19.29
N ILE A 487 -6.15 -11.26 18.63
CA ILE A 487 -6.47 -11.94 17.38
C ILE A 487 -6.38 -13.44 17.61
N ILE A 488 -7.43 -14.18 17.31
CA ILE A 488 -7.46 -15.64 17.29
C ILE A 488 -7.48 -16.06 15.82
N MET A 489 -6.56 -16.94 15.41
CA MET A 489 -6.43 -17.33 14.01
C MET A 489 -5.90 -18.76 13.85
N GLY A 490 -6.27 -19.45 12.76
CA GLY A 490 -5.76 -20.79 12.43
C GLY A 490 -6.86 -21.79 12.13
N ASP A 491 -6.48 -23.06 12.00
CA ASP A 491 -7.37 -24.13 11.61
C ASP A 491 -8.25 -24.60 12.77
N THR A 492 -9.50 -24.14 12.76
CA THR A 492 -10.49 -24.51 13.77
C THR A 492 -11.19 -25.82 13.42
N ASN A 493 -11.08 -26.32 12.19
CA ASN A 493 -11.87 -27.43 11.68
C ASN A 493 -13.40 -27.23 11.82
N MET A 494 -13.85 -26.00 12.11
CA MET A 494 -15.24 -25.68 12.43
C MET A 494 -15.88 -24.82 11.34
N ARG A 495 -17.21 -24.89 11.31
CA ARG A 495 -18.09 -24.08 10.46
C ARG A 495 -19.27 -23.61 11.29
N TYR A 496 -19.73 -22.37 11.15
CA TYR A 496 -20.95 -21.85 11.78
C TYR A 496 -22.17 -22.69 11.42
N THR A 497 -22.25 -23.13 10.15
CA THR A 497 -23.33 -24.00 9.65
C THR A 497 -23.36 -25.38 10.33
N ARG A 498 -22.22 -25.85 10.86
CA ARG A 498 -22.07 -27.19 11.47
C ARG A 498 -21.80 -27.17 12.97
N HIS A 499 -21.37 -26.06 13.55
CA HIS A 499 -20.95 -25.99 14.94
C HIS A 499 -21.53 -24.75 15.59
N GLN A 500 -21.87 -24.88 16.87
CA GLN A 500 -22.46 -23.82 17.67
C GLN A 500 -21.40 -22.79 18.13
N ILE A 501 -20.69 -22.18 17.19
CA ILE A 501 -19.61 -21.21 17.45
C ILE A 501 -20.16 -19.99 18.18
N GLU A 502 -21.32 -19.47 17.77
CA GLU A 502 -21.90 -18.27 18.38
C GLU A 502 -22.16 -18.44 19.88
N THR A 503 -22.77 -19.56 20.29
CA THR A 503 -23.09 -19.81 21.69
C THR A 503 -21.89 -20.23 22.53
N ASN A 504 -20.82 -20.75 21.90
CA ASN A 504 -19.64 -21.24 22.60
C ASN A 504 -18.46 -20.26 22.61
N LEU A 505 -18.43 -19.28 21.70
CA LEU A 505 -17.38 -18.26 21.60
C LEU A 505 -17.96 -16.84 21.66
N ILE A 506 -18.77 -16.47 20.65
CA ILE A 506 -19.16 -15.07 20.41
C ILE A 506 -19.99 -14.48 21.58
N ALA A 507 -21.09 -15.14 21.94
CA ALA A 507 -21.99 -14.67 22.98
C ALA A 507 -21.32 -14.68 24.38
N PRO A 508 -20.59 -15.73 24.79
CA PRO A 508 -19.83 -15.71 26.05
C PRO A 508 -18.80 -14.58 26.14
N VAL A 509 -17.98 -14.34 25.09
CA VAL A 509 -17.00 -13.25 25.09
C VAL A 509 -17.69 -11.89 25.21
N THR A 510 -18.80 -11.71 24.49
CA THR A 510 -19.60 -10.47 24.56
C THR A 510 -20.23 -10.27 25.94
N SER A 511 -20.71 -11.36 26.58
CA SER A 511 -21.29 -11.30 27.93
C SER A 511 -20.27 -10.91 29.01
N GLU A 512 -18.98 -11.09 28.72
CA GLU A 512 -17.86 -10.73 29.58
C GLU A 512 -17.41 -9.26 29.39
N GLY A 513 -18.17 -8.47 28.62
CA GLY A 513 -17.91 -7.05 28.39
C GLY A 513 -16.84 -6.76 27.34
N LEU A 514 -16.42 -7.76 26.57
CA LEU A 514 -15.50 -7.61 25.44
C LEU A 514 -16.29 -7.50 24.14
N THR A 515 -15.69 -6.96 23.08
CA THR A 515 -16.25 -7.04 21.73
C THR A 515 -15.50 -8.11 20.95
N ILE A 516 -16.19 -8.92 20.16
CA ILE A 516 -15.60 -9.93 19.29
C ILE A 516 -16.27 -9.90 17.92
N ALA A 517 -15.48 -10.06 16.86
CA ALA A 517 -15.98 -10.14 15.50
C ALA A 517 -15.16 -11.11 14.64
N ASP A 518 -15.81 -11.65 13.62
CA ASP A 518 -15.22 -12.45 12.55
C ASP A 518 -15.20 -11.59 11.27
N PRO A 519 -14.02 -11.19 10.76
CA PRO A 519 -13.92 -10.37 9.55
C PRO A 519 -14.60 -11.00 8.33
N TRP A 520 -14.59 -12.33 8.18
CA TRP A 520 -15.28 -12.97 7.07
C TRP A 520 -16.79 -12.76 7.16
N VAL A 521 -17.37 -12.80 8.37
CA VAL A 521 -18.79 -12.52 8.58
C VAL A 521 -19.10 -11.05 8.29
N GLU A 522 -18.26 -10.12 8.76
CA GLU A 522 -18.42 -8.68 8.51
C GLU A 522 -18.43 -8.35 7.02
N PHE A 523 -17.43 -8.80 6.27
CA PHE A 523 -17.23 -8.42 4.87
C PHE A 523 -18.01 -9.28 3.88
N HIS A 524 -18.15 -10.58 4.11
CA HIS A 524 -18.72 -11.51 3.11
C HIS A 524 -20.12 -12.00 3.44
N ARG A 525 -20.58 -11.80 4.69
CA ARG A 525 -21.92 -12.17 5.16
C ARG A 525 -22.73 -11.00 5.73
N GLY A 526 -22.27 -9.76 5.53
CA GLY A 526 -23.01 -8.55 5.91
C GLY A 526 -23.22 -8.42 7.41
N GLY A 527 -22.30 -8.95 8.22
CA GLY A 527 -22.38 -8.94 9.68
C GLY A 527 -23.36 -9.96 10.28
N VAL A 528 -23.94 -10.84 9.47
CA VAL A 528 -24.89 -11.88 9.94
C VAL A 528 -24.20 -13.23 9.95
N TYR A 529 -24.07 -13.83 11.14
CA TYR A 529 -23.52 -15.18 11.27
C TYR A 529 -24.39 -16.22 10.53
N PRO A 530 -23.78 -17.19 9.82
CA PRO A 530 -24.53 -18.28 9.20
C PRO A 530 -25.33 -19.07 10.24
N THR A 531 -26.56 -19.45 9.88
CA THR A 531 -27.42 -20.24 10.76
C THR A 531 -26.85 -21.65 10.97
N TRP A 532 -26.67 -22.03 12.23
CA TRP A 532 -26.32 -23.41 12.61
C TRP A 532 -27.39 -24.42 12.19
N ASP A 533 -26.98 -25.66 11.96
CA ASP A 533 -27.83 -26.76 11.49
C ASP A 533 -28.44 -26.52 10.10
N THR A 534 -27.61 -25.96 9.21
CA THR A 534 -27.94 -25.77 7.80
C THR A 534 -26.86 -26.36 6.90
N LYS A 535 -27.12 -26.37 5.59
CA LYS A 535 -26.16 -26.87 4.59
C LYS A 535 -24.84 -26.09 4.65
N SER A 536 -23.71 -26.77 4.44
CA SER A 536 -22.40 -26.13 4.48
C SER A 536 -22.25 -25.10 3.36
N LEU A 537 -21.82 -23.89 3.71
CA LEU A 537 -21.46 -22.86 2.74
C LEU A 537 -20.06 -23.17 2.19
N MET A 538 -19.96 -23.70 0.98
CA MET A 538 -18.70 -24.16 0.42
C MET A 538 -18.12 -23.15 -0.55
N ILE A 539 -16.82 -22.87 -0.38
CA ILE A 539 -16.02 -22.16 -1.39
C ILE A 539 -16.03 -22.97 -2.70
N ARG A 540 -16.02 -22.30 -3.85
CA ARG A 540 -16.04 -22.93 -5.18
C ARG A 540 -14.92 -23.95 -5.34
N SER A 541 -13.74 -23.61 -4.82
CA SER A 541 -12.52 -24.38 -4.93
C SER A 541 -12.52 -25.69 -4.10
N LYS A 542 -13.49 -25.84 -3.18
CA LYS A 542 -13.63 -27.05 -2.33
C LYS A 542 -15.03 -27.67 -2.38
N PHE A 543 -15.93 -27.15 -3.21
CA PHE A 543 -17.25 -27.76 -3.40
C PHE A 543 -17.14 -29.09 -4.15
N GLY A 544 -17.73 -30.15 -3.56
CA GLY A 544 -17.67 -31.51 -4.08
C GLY A 544 -18.96 -32.01 -4.74
N GLY A 545 -20.03 -31.21 -4.74
CA GLY A 545 -21.35 -31.63 -5.24
C GLY A 545 -22.22 -32.38 -4.22
N ASP A 546 -21.86 -32.33 -2.92
CA ASP A 546 -22.65 -32.98 -1.86
C ASP A 546 -24.04 -32.34 -1.72
N SER A 547 -25.05 -33.15 -1.47
CA SER A 547 -26.43 -32.69 -1.26
C SER A 547 -26.60 -31.81 -0.01
N ASN A 548 -25.69 -31.91 0.96
CA ASN A 548 -25.64 -31.13 2.19
C ASN A 548 -24.81 -29.85 2.05
N ASP A 549 -24.31 -29.55 0.86
CA ASP A 549 -23.51 -28.36 0.60
C ASP A 549 -24.28 -27.33 -0.26
N ILE A 550 -23.89 -26.07 -0.11
CA ILE A 550 -24.25 -24.95 -0.96
C ILE A 550 -22.97 -24.50 -1.66
N LEU A 551 -22.97 -24.50 -2.99
CA LEU A 551 -21.91 -23.89 -3.78
C LEU A 551 -22.04 -22.36 -3.68
N CYS A 552 -21.11 -21.70 -2.99
CA CYS A 552 -21.15 -20.26 -2.84
C CYS A 552 -20.81 -19.51 -4.14
N ALA A 553 -21.25 -18.26 -4.21
CA ALA A 553 -21.11 -17.44 -5.41
C ALA A 553 -19.64 -17.21 -5.81
N ASP A 554 -18.70 -17.30 -4.87
CA ASP A 554 -17.26 -17.26 -5.07
C ASP A 554 -16.53 -17.86 -3.85
N ASP A 555 -15.20 -17.86 -3.88
CA ASP A 555 -14.34 -18.36 -2.80
C ASP A 555 -14.21 -17.40 -1.60
N GLN A 556 -14.72 -16.18 -1.69
CA GLN A 556 -14.75 -15.20 -0.60
C GLN A 556 -16.00 -15.37 0.26
N ARG A 557 -17.15 -15.64 -0.38
CA ARG A 557 -18.41 -15.89 0.29
C ARG A 557 -18.43 -17.24 0.99
N GLY A 558 -17.88 -18.28 0.37
CA GLY A 558 -17.86 -19.61 0.98
C GLY A 558 -17.18 -19.62 2.35
N GLU A 559 -17.65 -20.49 3.23
CA GLU A 559 -17.06 -20.64 4.55
C GLU A 559 -15.80 -21.52 4.46
N VAL A 560 -14.76 -21.14 5.19
CA VAL A 560 -13.54 -21.96 5.39
C VAL A 560 -13.38 -22.31 6.87
N VAL A 561 -12.58 -23.34 7.16
CA VAL A 561 -12.35 -23.84 8.53
C VAL A 561 -11.16 -23.17 9.22
N ASP A 562 -10.22 -22.63 8.45
CA ASP A 562 -9.31 -21.60 8.93
C ASP A 562 -10.15 -20.36 9.27
N LYS A 563 -10.09 -19.91 10.52
CA LYS A 563 -10.85 -18.76 11.00
C LYS A 563 -9.92 -17.66 11.47
N MET A 564 -10.46 -16.44 11.49
CA MET A 564 -9.89 -15.34 12.22
C MET A 564 -10.99 -14.64 13.01
N TRP A 565 -10.75 -14.42 14.31
CA TRP A 565 -11.56 -13.56 15.16
C TRP A 565 -10.68 -12.50 15.76
N TYR A 566 -11.21 -11.29 15.96
CA TYR A 566 -10.53 -10.27 16.73
C TYR A 566 -11.40 -9.81 17.89
N ILE A 567 -10.75 -9.47 19.00
CA ILE A 567 -11.37 -9.04 20.24
C ILE A 567 -10.81 -7.68 20.61
N ASN A 568 -11.70 -6.74 20.96
CA ASN A 568 -11.30 -5.52 21.63
C ASN A 568 -11.79 -5.50 23.08
N VAL A 569 -10.97 -4.87 23.92
CA VAL A 569 -11.31 -4.50 25.29
C VAL A 569 -11.77 -3.04 25.24
N PRO A 570 -13.01 -2.69 25.61
CA PRO A 570 -13.56 -1.35 25.39
C PRO A 570 -12.73 -0.19 25.93
N ASP A 571 -12.09 -0.36 27.10
CA ASP A 571 -11.27 0.68 27.74
C ASP A 571 -9.77 0.51 27.48
N ALA A 572 -9.37 -0.36 26.54
CA ALA A 572 -7.97 -0.50 26.16
C ALA A 572 -7.52 0.69 25.32
N ALA A 573 -6.27 1.08 25.52
CA ALA A 573 -5.63 2.15 24.77
C ALA A 573 -5.49 1.81 23.29
N ILE A 574 -5.55 0.55 22.87
CA ILE A 574 -5.48 0.17 21.46
C ILE A 574 -6.78 -0.53 21.09
N GLN A 575 -7.36 -0.11 19.97
CA GLN A 575 -8.53 -0.73 19.36
C GLN A 575 -8.17 -1.20 17.95
N LEU A 576 -8.61 -2.41 17.59
CA LEU A 576 -8.49 -2.97 16.25
C LEU A 576 -9.80 -2.86 15.48
N LYS A 577 -9.70 -2.68 14.18
CA LYS A 577 -10.81 -2.76 13.24
C LYS A 577 -10.35 -3.49 11.99
N ALA A 578 -11.02 -4.57 11.62
CA ALA A 578 -10.76 -5.19 10.33
C ALA A 578 -11.19 -4.23 9.20
N ILE A 579 -10.32 -4.04 8.21
CA ILE A 579 -10.57 -3.17 7.05
C ILE A 579 -10.67 -3.97 5.74
N SER A 580 -10.20 -5.21 5.74
CA SER A 580 -10.41 -6.17 4.67
C SER A 580 -10.36 -7.59 5.22
N CYS A 581 -10.99 -8.53 4.52
CA CYS A 581 -10.86 -9.96 4.76
C CYS A 581 -10.90 -10.65 3.39
N MET A 582 -9.97 -11.55 3.12
CA MET A 582 -9.96 -12.34 1.90
C MET A 582 -9.48 -13.77 2.12
N ASN A 583 -9.99 -14.66 1.29
CA ASN A 583 -9.42 -15.97 1.05
C ASN A 583 -8.49 -15.87 -0.17
N ASP A 584 -7.18 -15.97 0.01
CA ASP A 584 -6.21 -15.68 -1.07
C ASP A 584 -6.08 -16.84 -2.05
N VAL A 585 -7.02 -16.91 -2.99
CA VAL A 585 -7.04 -17.91 -4.05
C VAL A 585 -6.07 -17.57 -5.17
N GLU A 586 -5.92 -16.28 -5.49
CA GLU A 586 -5.15 -15.81 -6.64
C GLU A 586 -3.69 -16.27 -6.58
N HIS A 587 -3.03 -16.04 -5.44
CA HIS A 587 -1.60 -16.32 -5.32
C HIS A 587 -1.29 -17.79 -5.02
N PHE A 588 -2.23 -18.51 -4.41
CA PHE A 588 -2.02 -19.88 -3.92
C PHE A 588 -2.63 -20.97 -4.81
N THR A 589 -3.19 -20.60 -5.96
CA THR A 589 -3.64 -21.57 -6.98
C THR A 589 -2.44 -22.23 -7.66
N LYS A 590 -2.38 -23.56 -7.57
CA LYS A 590 -1.37 -24.40 -8.24
C LYS A 590 -1.82 -24.84 -9.63
N SER A 591 -3.11 -25.12 -9.79
CA SER A 591 -3.70 -25.52 -11.07
C SER A 591 -5.20 -25.21 -11.09
N THR A 592 -5.82 -25.33 -12.26
CA THR A 592 -7.26 -25.16 -12.42
C THR A 592 -7.86 -26.34 -13.18
N GLU A 593 -9.12 -26.68 -12.87
CA GLU A 593 -9.89 -27.68 -13.59
C GLU A 593 -11.32 -27.20 -13.87
N THR A 594 -11.97 -27.77 -14.88
CA THR A 594 -13.41 -27.55 -15.09
C THR A 594 -14.20 -28.48 -14.18
N ALA A 595 -14.99 -27.90 -13.27
CA ALA A 595 -15.92 -28.65 -12.42
C ALA A 595 -17.35 -28.46 -12.94
N SER A 596 -18.15 -29.52 -12.96
CA SER A 596 -19.54 -29.46 -13.38
C SER A 596 -20.42 -30.33 -12.49
N TYR A 597 -21.52 -29.76 -12.03
CA TYR A 597 -22.46 -30.43 -11.14
C TYR A 597 -23.89 -30.18 -11.60
N SER A 598 -24.79 -31.11 -11.30
CA SER A 598 -26.22 -31.00 -11.60
C SER A 598 -27.04 -31.41 -10.40
N GLY A 599 -28.22 -30.82 -10.23
CA GLY A 599 -29.09 -31.07 -9.07
C GLY A 599 -28.58 -30.45 -7.76
N VAL A 600 -27.63 -29.52 -7.82
CA VAL A 600 -26.99 -28.94 -6.63
C VAL A 600 -27.71 -27.70 -6.11
N THR A 601 -27.42 -27.32 -4.86
CA THR A 601 -27.84 -26.04 -4.27
C THR A 601 -26.72 -25.01 -4.44
N VAL A 602 -27.04 -23.80 -4.87
CA VAL A 602 -26.08 -22.74 -5.16
C VAL A 602 -26.51 -21.43 -4.53
N GLU A 603 -25.54 -20.61 -4.18
CA GLU A 603 -25.71 -19.19 -3.84
C GLU A 603 -25.34 -18.35 -5.07
N ASP A 604 -26.25 -17.50 -5.53
CA ASP A 604 -25.94 -16.57 -6.63
C ASP A 604 -25.17 -15.32 -6.14
N ALA A 605 -24.73 -14.46 -7.06
CA ALA A 605 -23.96 -13.26 -6.74
C ALA A 605 -24.74 -12.23 -5.89
N ALA A 606 -26.07 -12.31 -5.86
CA ALA A 606 -26.92 -11.48 -5.01
C ALA A 606 -27.18 -12.12 -3.63
N GLY A 607 -26.64 -13.31 -3.36
CA GLY A 607 -26.80 -14.05 -2.12
C GLY A 607 -28.07 -14.90 -2.05
N ASN A 608 -28.80 -15.09 -3.16
CA ASN A 608 -29.99 -15.94 -3.16
C ASN A 608 -29.61 -17.42 -3.22
N ILE A 609 -30.32 -18.25 -2.43
CA ILE A 609 -30.15 -19.71 -2.44
C ILE A 609 -31.08 -20.34 -3.46
N LEU A 610 -30.52 -20.99 -4.48
CA LEU A 610 -31.24 -21.65 -5.57
C LEU A 610 -30.98 -23.16 -5.52
N THR A 611 -32.04 -23.96 -5.60
CA THR A 611 -31.96 -25.43 -5.55
C THR A 611 -32.08 -26.06 -6.93
N ASN A 612 -31.62 -27.32 -7.08
CA ASN A 612 -31.72 -28.10 -8.31
C ASN A 612 -31.08 -27.43 -9.54
N GLN A 613 -29.90 -26.84 -9.35
CA GLN A 613 -29.19 -26.13 -10.40
C GLN A 613 -28.17 -27.03 -11.11
N SER A 614 -27.85 -26.67 -12.35
CA SER A 614 -26.72 -27.20 -13.10
C SER A 614 -25.69 -26.11 -13.31
N VAL A 615 -24.46 -26.37 -12.91
CA VAL A 615 -23.37 -25.39 -12.91
C VAL A 615 -22.13 -25.98 -13.55
N SER A 616 -21.36 -25.10 -14.20
CA SER A 616 -20.03 -25.41 -14.74
C SER A 616 -19.14 -24.20 -14.51
N TYR A 617 -17.99 -24.40 -13.88
CA TYR A 617 -17.07 -23.32 -13.54
C TYR A 617 -15.62 -23.82 -13.51
N THR A 618 -14.68 -22.88 -13.62
CA THR A 618 -13.26 -23.14 -13.39
C THR A 618 -12.99 -23.19 -11.89
N LYS A 619 -12.62 -24.35 -11.40
CA LYS A 619 -12.25 -24.62 -10.01
C LYS A 619 -10.74 -24.43 -9.85
N ALA A 620 -10.33 -23.67 -8.84
CA ALA A 620 -8.92 -23.55 -8.48
C ALA A 620 -8.51 -24.67 -7.52
N ASN A 621 -7.33 -25.23 -7.75
CA ASN A 621 -6.71 -26.22 -6.88
C ASN A 621 -5.47 -25.59 -6.25
N GLY A 622 -5.48 -25.48 -4.92
CA GLY A 622 -4.40 -24.86 -4.15
C GLY A 622 -3.12 -25.70 -4.11
N TYR A 623 -2.03 -25.08 -3.63
CA TYR A 623 -0.83 -25.82 -3.21
C TYR A 623 -1.09 -26.69 -1.97
N ALA A 624 -1.88 -26.18 -1.03
CA ALA A 624 -2.36 -26.88 0.15
C ALA A 624 -3.87 -27.10 0.07
N ASP A 625 -4.40 -27.83 1.05
CA ASP A 625 -5.83 -28.13 1.10
C ASP A 625 -6.71 -26.92 1.43
N HIS A 626 -6.16 -25.87 2.03
CA HIS A 626 -6.85 -24.60 2.23
C HIS A 626 -6.10 -23.45 1.54
N PHE A 627 -6.85 -22.40 1.21
CA PHE A 627 -6.29 -21.12 0.83
C PHE A 627 -6.13 -20.25 2.09
N PRO A 628 -5.15 -19.34 2.13
CA PRO A 628 -4.94 -18.52 3.33
C PRO A 628 -6.10 -17.56 3.57
N VAL A 629 -6.51 -17.42 4.83
CA VAL A 629 -7.39 -16.33 5.27
C VAL A 629 -6.51 -15.14 5.66
N VAL A 630 -6.63 -14.05 4.92
CA VAL A 630 -5.85 -12.82 5.09
C VAL A 630 -6.76 -11.69 5.55
N VAL A 631 -6.34 -10.98 6.58
CA VAL A 631 -7.09 -9.84 7.15
C VAL A 631 -6.13 -8.68 7.33
N SER A 632 -6.50 -7.51 6.82
CA SER A 632 -5.86 -6.25 7.18
C SER A 632 -6.63 -5.59 8.31
N PHE A 633 -5.90 -5.13 9.32
CA PHE A 633 -6.43 -4.39 10.44
C PHE A 633 -5.93 -2.95 10.40
N GLU A 634 -6.79 -2.04 10.84
CA GLU A 634 -6.42 -0.73 11.32
C GLU A 634 -6.37 -0.77 12.85
N TYR A 635 -5.31 -0.22 13.44
CA TYR A 635 -5.25 0.09 14.87
C TYR A 635 -5.43 1.59 15.09
N THR A 636 -6.08 1.93 16.20
CA THR A 636 -6.21 3.31 16.71
C THR A 636 -5.87 3.33 18.19
N LYS A 637 -5.33 4.45 18.65
CA LYS A 637 -4.95 4.70 20.04
C LYS A 637 -5.74 5.84 20.67
#